data_AF-A0A5K1AAF0-F1
#
_entry.id   AF-A0A5K1AAF0-F1
#
_cell.length_a   1.000
_cell.length_b   1.000
_cell.length_c   1.000
_cell.angle_alpha   90.00
_cell.angle_beta   90.00
_cell.angle_gamma   90.00
#
_symmetry.space_group_name_H-M   'P 1'
#
loop_
_entity.id
_entity.type
_entity.pdbx_description
1 polymer ?
#
loop_
_entity_poly.entity_id
_entity_poly.type
_entity_poly.pdbx_seq_one_letter_code
_entity_poly.pdbx_strand_id
1 'polypeptide(L)'
;MVTAVMKIVTPCWRPCPAEREALRNGNSASANSGKVDGLLWYKDFAQHINGDCSMAVVQANNLLEDQSQIESGPLSSVESGPHGTFVGVYDGHGGPETSRFVKNNLFHNLK
;
A
#
# COMPACT_ATOMS: atom_id res chain seq x y z
N MET A 1 19.99 21.70 6.82
CA MET A 1 20.55 20.36 6.51
C MET A 1 19.48 19.28 6.24
N VAL A 2 18.34 19.27 6.94
CA VAL A 2 17.24 18.28 6.73
C VAL A 2 16.66 18.30 5.31
N THR A 3 16.53 19.48 4.71
CA THR A 3 15.98 19.67 3.35
C THR A 3 16.85 19.09 2.24
N ALA A 4 18.16 18.96 2.46
CA ALA A 4 19.09 18.39 1.49
C ALA A 4 19.00 16.85 1.48
N VAL A 5 18.79 16.23 2.64
CA VAL A 5 18.59 14.78 2.77
C VAL A 5 17.23 14.38 2.18
N MET A 6 16.16 15.15 2.45
CA MET A 6 14.85 14.93 1.84
C MET A 6 14.89 14.99 0.30
N LYS A 7 15.74 15.83 -0.30
CA LYS A 7 15.95 15.90 -1.76
C LYS A 7 16.67 14.67 -2.34
N ILE A 8 17.47 13.98 -1.53
CA ILE A 8 18.22 12.79 -1.94
C ILE A 8 17.33 11.54 -1.85
N VAL A 9 16.41 11.47 -0.89
CA VAL A 9 15.49 10.33 -0.71
C VAL A 9 14.15 10.48 -1.45
N THR A 10 13.80 11.68 -1.93
CA THR A 10 12.54 11.90 -2.68
C THR A 10 12.37 11.01 -3.91
N PRO A 11 13.41 10.66 -4.68
CA PRO A 11 13.29 9.72 -5.80
C PRO A 11 12.89 8.31 -5.35
N CYS A 12 13.25 7.90 -4.13
CA CYS A 12 12.97 6.57 -3.56
C CYS A 12 11.51 6.39 -3.14
N TRP A 13 10.72 7.47 -3.17
CA TRP A 13 9.29 7.48 -2.86
C TRP A 13 8.44 7.94 -4.06
N ARG A 14 9.02 8.02 -5.26
CA ARG A 14 8.25 8.43 -6.43
C ARG A 14 7.42 7.27 -6.97
N PRO A 15 6.14 7.52 -7.33
CA PRO A 15 5.31 6.59 -8.08
C PRO A 15 6.02 6.11 -9.36
N CYS A 16 5.79 4.84 -9.73
CA CYS A 16 6.29 4.24 -10.98
C CYS A 16 5.85 5.07 -12.21
N PRO A 17 6.54 5.01 -13.36
CA PRO A 17 6.17 5.80 -14.55
C PRO A 17 4.71 5.61 -14.99
N ALA A 18 4.17 4.39 -14.91
CA ALA A 18 2.77 4.08 -15.18
C ALA A 18 1.80 4.78 -14.20
N GLU A 19 2.24 4.97 -12.96
CA GLU A 19 1.50 5.64 -11.89
C GLU A 19 1.54 7.17 -12.08
N ARG A 20 2.63 7.71 -12.64
CA ARG A 20 2.76 9.12 -13.03
C ARG A 20 1.86 9.50 -14.22
N GLU A 21 1.65 8.58 -15.16
CA GLU A 21 0.67 8.78 -16.24
C GLU A 21 -0.77 8.74 -15.71
N ALA A 22 -1.09 7.85 -14.77
CA ALA A 22 -2.39 7.81 -14.11
C ALA A 22 -2.70 9.07 -13.28
N LEU A 23 -1.70 9.63 -12.59
CA LEU A 23 -1.79 10.92 -11.87
C LEU A 23 -2.02 12.11 -12.80
N ARG A 24 -1.43 12.10 -14.02
CA ARG A 24 -1.67 13.13 -15.05
C ARG A 24 -3.08 13.07 -15.64
N ASN A 25 -3.69 11.88 -15.67
CA ASN A 25 -5.04 11.67 -16.19
C ASN A 25 -6.17 11.86 -15.16
N GLY A 26 -5.88 12.34 -13.94
CA GLY A 26 -6.91 12.67 -12.94
C GLY A 26 -7.60 11.46 -12.28
N ASN A 27 -7.21 10.23 -12.63
CA ASN A 27 -7.72 8.99 -12.02
C ASN A 27 -6.85 8.54 -10.82
N SER A 28 -6.46 9.49 -9.97
CA SER A 28 -5.48 9.30 -8.88
C SER A 28 -5.98 8.43 -7.71
N ALA A 29 -7.22 7.94 -7.74
CA ALA A 29 -7.75 7.04 -6.72
C ALA A 29 -7.29 5.59 -6.89
N SER A 30 -6.77 5.21 -8.07
CA SER A 30 -6.56 3.79 -8.45
C SER A 30 -5.10 3.33 -8.49
N ALA A 31 -4.14 4.24 -8.33
CA ALA A 31 -2.72 3.91 -8.40
C ALA A 31 -2.22 3.17 -7.14
N ASN A 32 -2.77 3.51 -5.98
CA ASN A 32 -2.33 2.98 -4.70
C ASN A 32 -3.17 1.80 -4.18
N SER A 33 -4.38 1.64 -4.71
CA SER A 33 -5.25 0.49 -4.49
C SER A 33 -4.90 -0.59 -5.50
N GLY A 34 -4.37 -1.75 -5.06
CA GLY A 34 -4.00 -2.85 -5.97
C GLY A 34 -5.13 -3.28 -6.92
N LYS A 35 -4.75 -3.97 -7.99
CA LYS A 35 -5.61 -4.45 -9.07
C LYS A 35 -6.40 -5.68 -8.63
N VAL A 36 -7.63 -5.84 -9.13
CA VAL A 36 -8.50 -7.00 -8.89
C VAL A 36 -8.76 -7.70 -10.22
N ASP A 37 -8.55 -9.02 -10.27
CA ASP A 37 -8.90 -9.93 -11.37
C ASP A 37 -9.59 -11.18 -10.79
N GLY A 38 -10.93 -11.18 -10.79
CA GLY A 38 -11.70 -12.24 -10.15
C GLY A 38 -11.42 -12.33 -8.64
N LEU A 39 -10.86 -13.48 -8.22
CA LEU A 39 -10.45 -13.76 -6.83
C LEU A 39 -8.97 -13.45 -6.57
N LEU A 40 -8.28 -12.85 -7.53
CA LEU A 40 -6.93 -12.36 -7.39
C LEU A 40 -6.96 -10.85 -7.11
N TRP A 41 -6.34 -10.44 -6.02
CA TRP A 41 -5.93 -9.05 -5.82
C TRP A 41 -4.42 -8.99 -5.85
N TYR A 42 -3.84 -8.01 -6.54
CA TYR A 42 -2.39 -7.84 -6.55
C TYR A 42 -1.98 -6.38 -6.68
N LYS A 43 -0.85 -6.06 -6.08
CA LYS A 43 -0.13 -4.80 -6.24
C LYS A 43 1.24 -5.15 -6.80
N ASP A 44 1.49 -4.70 -8.03
CA ASP A 44 2.80 -4.79 -8.68
C ASP A 44 3.85 -4.02 -7.86
N PHE A 45 5.12 -4.17 -8.22
CA PHE A 45 6.26 -3.57 -7.52
C PHE A 45 6.02 -2.11 -7.13
N ALA A 46 5.92 -1.87 -5.82
CA ALA A 46 5.98 -0.54 -5.23
C ALA A 46 7.43 -0.28 -4.79
N GLN A 47 7.99 0.84 -5.23
CA GLN A 47 9.32 1.28 -4.79
C GLN A 47 9.27 1.62 -3.29
N HIS A 48 10.09 0.93 -2.50
CA HIS A 48 10.31 1.24 -1.10
C HIS A 48 11.79 1.58 -0.85
N ILE A 49 12.04 2.34 0.21
CA ILE A 49 13.37 2.87 0.53
C ILE A 49 14.42 1.76 0.79
N ASN A 50 13.98 0.53 1.06
CA ASN A 50 14.82 -0.65 1.29
C ASN A 50 14.64 -1.77 0.24
N GLY A 51 13.96 -1.52 -0.89
CA GLY A 51 13.77 -2.51 -1.96
C GLY A 51 12.42 -2.41 -2.66
N ASP A 52 12.19 -3.27 -3.65
CA ASP A 52 10.91 -3.37 -4.35
C ASP A 52 10.04 -4.46 -3.69
N CYS A 53 8.80 -4.12 -3.36
CA CYS A 53 7.85 -5.08 -2.79
C CYS A 53 6.64 -5.25 -3.73
N SER A 54 6.26 -6.49 -3.98
CA SER A 54 4.98 -6.86 -4.62
C SER A 54 4.10 -7.60 -3.63
N MET A 55 2.79 -7.53 -3.81
CA MET A 55 1.85 -8.25 -2.95
C MET A 55 0.72 -8.82 -3.78
N ALA A 56 0.29 -10.03 -3.45
CA ALA A 56 -0.87 -10.65 -4.06
C ALA A 56 -1.65 -11.46 -3.03
N VAL A 57 -2.97 -11.51 -3.21
CA VAL A 57 -3.92 -12.34 -2.47
C VAL A 57 -4.69 -13.12 -3.51
N VAL A 58 -4.67 -14.44 -3.40
CA VAL A 58 -5.48 -15.34 -4.20
C VAL A 58 -6.24 -16.23 -3.22
N GLN A 59 -7.55 -16.32 -3.38
CA GLN A 59 -8.40 -17.08 -2.47
C GLN A 59 -8.97 -18.33 -3.13
N ALA A 60 -9.19 -19.36 -2.30
CA ALA A 60 -9.83 -20.61 -2.72
C ALA A 60 -11.37 -20.58 -2.61
N ASN A 61 -11.94 -19.63 -1.86
CA ASN A 61 -13.38 -19.47 -1.70
C ASN A 61 -13.98 -18.69 -2.88
N ASN A 62 -15.31 -18.78 -3.03
CA ASN A 62 -16.05 -18.06 -4.08
C ASN A 62 -16.15 -16.53 -3.85
N LEU A 63 -15.66 -16.05 -2.71
CA LEU A 63 -15.69 -14.66 -2.30
C LEU A 63 -14.30 -14.27 -1.80
N LEU A 64 -13.82 -13.08 -2.19
CA LEU A 64 -12.56 -12.52 -1.72
C LEU A 64 -12.74 -11.93 -0.31
N GLU A 65 -12.68 -12.79 0.69
CA GLU A 65 -12.73 -12.46 2.12
C GLU A 65 -11.37 -11.99 2.65
N ASP A 66 -10.27 -12.52 2.12
CA ASP A 66 -8.92 -12.14 2.53
C ASP A 66 -8.60 -10.73 2.07
N GLN A 67 -7.89 -9.99 2.90
CA GLN A 67 -7.40 -8.64 2.57
C GLN A 67 -5.91 -8.56 2.86
N SER A 68 -5.23 -7.68 2.12
CA SER A 68 -3.85 -7.35 2.42
C SER A 68 -3.58 -5.87 2.17
N GLN A 69 -2.50 -5.37 2.75
CA GLN A 69 -2.09 -3.98 2.66
C GLN A 69 -0.57 -3.89 2.75
N ILE A 70 -0.01 -2.98 1.96
CA ILE A 70 1.39 -2.57 2.08
C ILE A 70 1.47 -1.05 2.02
N GLU A 71 2.03 -0.45 3.07
CA GLU A 71 2.25 0.99 3.19
C GLU A 71 3.72 1.23 3.53
N SER A 72 4.37 2.19 2.87
CA SER A 72 5.74 2.59 3.20
C SER A 72 5.89 4.08 3.35
N GLY A 73 6.79 4.48 4.24
CA GLY A 73 7.06 5.89 4.54
C GLY A 73 6.97 6.16 6.04
N PRO A 74 6.52 7.36 6.44
CA PRO A 74 6.37 7.71 7.86
C PRO A 74 5.34 6.80 8.55
N LEU A 75 5.79 6.11 9.59
CA LEU A 75 4.95 5.29 10.48
C LEU A 75 4.38 6.08 11.65
N SER A 76 4.60 7.39 11.70
CA SER A 76 4.00 8.28 12.68
C SER A 76 3.60 9.61 12.04
N SER A 77 2.70 10.31 12.70
CA SER A 77 2.26 11.66 12.35
C SER A 77 3.31 12.74 12.67
N VAL A 78 4.37 12.39 13.41
CA VAL A 78 5.49 13.30 13.71
C VAL A 78 6.48 13.31 12.53
N GLU A 79 6.85 14.50 12.06
CA GLU A 79 7.71 14.68 10.88
C GLU A 79 9.11 14.05 11.03
N SER A 80 9.64 14.00 12.25
CA SER A 80 10.90 13.33 12.61
C SER A 80 10.72 11.87 13.04
N GLY A 81 9.53 11.30 12.81
CA GLY A 81 9.17 9.95 13.24
C GLY A 81 9.83 8.83 12.46
N PRO A 82 9.68 7.58 12.95
CA PRO A 82 10.24 6.41 12.29
C PRO A 82 9.63 6.24 10.90
N HIS A 83 10.48 5.89 9.94
CA HIS A 83 10.07 5.45 8.62
C HIS A 83 10.19 3.93 8.54
N GLY A 84 9.28 3.30 7.81
CA GLY A 84 9.32 1.87 7.62
C GLY A 84 8.27 1.40 6.65
N THR A 85 8.09 0.08 6.60
CA THR A 85 7.11 -0.60 5.76
C THR A 85 6.17 -1.36 6.66
N PHE A 86 4.88 -1.05 6.57
CA PHE A 86 3.80 -1.79 7.20
C PHE A 86 3.26 -2.81 6.22
N VAL A 87 3.20 -4.07 6.65
CA VAL A 87 2.65 -5.19 5.88
C VAL A 87 1.51 -5.80 6.68
N GLY A 88 0.30 -5.75 6.13
CA GLY A 88 -0.89 -6.35 6.70
C GLY A 88 -1.37 -7.53 5.86
N VAL A 89 -1.61 -8.67 6.51
CA VAL A 89 -2.26 -9.85 5.93
C VAL A 89 -3.41 -10.22 6.85
N TYR A 90 -4.63 -10.24 6.32
CA TYR A 90 -5.86 -10.40 7.08
C TYR A 90 -6.67 -11.55 6.48
N ASP A 91 -6.68 -12.69 7.16
CA ASP A 91 -7.49 -13.87 6.83
C ASP A 91 -8.96 -13.59 7.21
N GLY A 92 -9.83 -13.54 6.20
CA GLY A 92 -11.24 -13.20 6.36
C GLY A 92 -12.11 -14.46 6.42
N HIS A 93 -13.13 -14.46 7.29
CA HIS A 93 -14.08 -15.56 7.37
C HIS A 93 -15.50 -15.08 7.71
N GLY A 94 -16.49 -15.67 7.05
CA GLY A 94 -17.90 -15.32 7.26
C GLY A 94 -18.31 -14.03 6.57
N GLY A 95 -17.59 -13.65 5.52
CA GLY A 95 -17.73 -12.39 4.78
C GLY A 95 -16.46 -11.51 4.83
N PRO A 96 -16.27 -10.60 3.84
CA PRO A 96 -15.09 -9.72 3.74
C PRO A 96 -15.13 -8.51 4.69
N GLU A 97 -16.20 -8.33 5.46
CA GLU A 97 -16.49 -7.08 6.18
C GLU A 97 -15.42 -6.80 7.24
N THR A 98 -15.07 -7.80 8.05
CA THR A 98 -14.12 -7.65 9.14
C THR A 98 -12.70 -7.41 8.63
N SER A 99 -12.21 -8.26 7.71
CA SER A 99 -10.87 -8.11 7.12
C SER A 99 -10.74 -6.76 6.40
N ARG A 100 -11.79 -6.31 5.70
CA ARG A 100 -11.82 -5.00 5.03
C ARG A 100 -11.84 -3.85 6.03
N PHE A 101 -12.58 -3.99 7.13
CA PHE A 101 -12.56 -3.01 8.21
C PHE A 101 -11.17 -2.88 8.81
N VAL A 102 -10.49 -3.99 9.12
CA VAL A 102 -9.12 -3.97 9.64
C VAL A 102 -8.16 -3.30 8.66
N LYS A 103 -8.16 -3.70 7.38
CA LYS A 103 -7.33 -3.09 6.34
C LYS A 103 -7.48 -1.56 6.27
N ASN A 104 -8.71 -1.06 6.38
CA ASN A 104 -8.96 0.38 6.25
C ASN A 104 -8.57 1.19 7.49
N ASN A 105 -8.58 0.58 8.68
CA ASN A 105 -8.45 1.30 9.94
C ASN A 105 -7.12 1.05 10.66
N LEU A 106 -6.51 -0.13 10.53
CA LEU A 106 -5.39 -0.52 11.38
C LEU A 106 -4.17 0.38 11.19
N PHE A 107 -3.75 0.65 9.95
CA PHE A 107 -2.59 1.50 9.69
C PHE A 107 -2.78 2.93 10.20
N HIS A 108 -3.98 3.50 10.08
CA HIS A 108 -4.29 4.84 10.58
C HIS A 108 -4.22 4.93 12.11
N ASN A 109 -4.49 3.83 12.82
CA ASN A 109 -4.36 3.78 14.28
C ASN A 109 -2.92 3.50 14.75
N LEU A 110 -2.02 3.14 13.84
CA LEU A 110 -0.58 2.98 14.11
C LEU A 110 0.22 4.25 13.83
N LYS A 111 -0.32 5.17 13.00
CA LYS A 111 0.34 6.38 12.52
C LYS A 111 -0.05 7.64 13.31
#